data_AF-A0A2T6ZFF8-F1
#
_entry.id   AF-A0A2T6ZFF8-F1
#
_cell.length_a   1.000
_cell.length_b   1.000
_cell.length_c   1.000
_cell.angle_alpha   90.00
_cell.angle_beta   90.00
_cell.angle_gamma   90.00
#
_symmetry.space_group_name_H-M   'P 1'
#
loop_
_entity.id
_entity.type
_entity.pdbx_description
1 polymer ?
#
loop_
_entity_poly.entity_id
_entity_poly.type
_entity_poly.pdbx_seq_one_letter_code
_entity_poly.pdbx_strand_id
1 'polypeptide(L)'
;MPKSNAPTRRSNSPVKSAEPRPENIFLFIPNLIGYSRILLAGASLYYMSYHPHYCTILYSFSCLLDALDGYAARKFSQSTKFGAVLDMVTDRCTTSCLLCFLSSAYPKWAILFQGLISLDLASHYMHMYASLDRGAGSHKKVEKKRSRVLNLYYSNNKILFVFCAANELFFLAMYLLSFPQFSSEIHSWPWVVAIATFPICAAKQWINVVQMVKAAVSLAEGDLEQRRKSL
;
A
#
# COMPACT_ATOMS: atom_id res chain seq x y z
N MET A 1 22.90 17.34 80.70
CA MET A 1 21.81 16.83 79.84
C MET A 1 22.13 17.09 78.38
N PRO A 2 22.58 16.10 77.59
CA PRO A 2 22.68 16.21 76.14
C PRO A 2 21.51 15.50 75.45
N LYS A 3 20.91 16.17 74.45
CA LYS A 3 19.76 15.71 73.66
C LYS A 3 20.21 14.70 72.59
N SER A 4 19.52 13.56 72.54
CA SER A 4 19.64 12.55 71.49
C SER A 4 18.96 13.05 70.20
N ASN A 5 19.72 13.24 69.13
CA ASN A 5 19.20 13.50 67.79
C ASN A 5 19.14 12.17 67.01
N ALA A 6 17.95 11.60 66.89
CA ALA A 6 17.69 10.50 65.96
C ALA A 6 17.47 11.05 64.54
N PRO A 7 18.02 10.42 63.48
CA PRO A 7 17.79 10.87 62.11
C PRO A 7 16.39 10.47 61.64
N THR A 8 15.61 11.46 61.21
CA THR A 8 14.30 11.29 60.57
C THR A 8 14.45 10.60 59.22
N ARG A 9 14.02 9.34 59.14
CA ARG A 9 13.96 8.54 57.91
C ARG A 9 12.91 9.16 56.97
N ARG A 10 13.34 9.96 56.00
CA ARG A 10 12.46 10.43 54.90
C ARG A 10 11.94 9.20 54.14
N SER A 11 10.63 8.99 54.21
CA SER A 11 9.94 8.03 53.35
C SER A 11 10.00 8.53 51.91
N ASN A 12 10.90 7.97 51.10
CA ASN A 12 10.81 8.08 49.65
C ASN A 12 9.62 7.23 49.22
N SER A 13 8.43 7.82 49.17
CA SER A 13 7.33 7.26 48.40
C SER A 13 7.74 7.26 46.93
N PRO A 14 7.64 6.12 46.22
CA PRO A 14 7.93 6.08 44.80
C PRO A 14 6.93 7.00 44.09
N VAL A 15 7.45 7.99 43.36
CA VAL A 15 6.67 8.77 42.41
C VAL A 15 6.08 7.77 41.42
N LYS A 16 4.77 7.50 41.51
CA LYS A 16 4.05 6.76 40.49
C LYS A 16 4.20 7.55 39.19
N SER A 17 5.09 7.12 38.30
CA SER A 17 5.10 7.55 36.92
C SER A 17 3.69 7.35 36.38
N ALA A 18 3.02 8.43 35.99
CA ALA A 18 1.70 8.35 35.39
C ALA A 18 1.77 7.33 34.25
N GLU A 19 0.98 6.26 34.31
CA GLU A 19 0.95 5.30 33.21
C GLU A 19 0.56 6.06 31.94
N PRO A 20 1.30 5.87 30.82
CA PRO A 20 0.95 6.51 29.57
C PRO A 20 -0.49 6.16 29.23
N ARG A 21 -1.30 7.18 28.89
CA ARG A 21 -2.70 6.97 28.52
C ARG A 21 -2.76 5.92 27.39
N PRO A 22 -3.72 4.98 27.41
CA PRO A 22 -3.81 3.98 26.37
C PRO A 22 -3.99 4.66 25.01
N GLU A 23 -2.99 4.52 24.13
CA GLU A 23 -3.03 5.06 22.79
C GLU A 23 -3.89 4.15 21.90
N ASN A 24 -4.87 4.74 21.22
CA ASN A 24 -5.70 4.00 20.28
C ASN A 24 -5.15 4.15 18.86
N ILE A 25 -4.42 3.13 18.41
CA ILE A 25 -3.83 3.07 17.06
C ILE A 25 -4.89 3.26 15.97
N PHE A 26 -6.11 2.76 16.16
CA PHE A 26 -7.18 2.90 15.16
C PHE A 26 -7.60 4.34 14.90
N LEU A 27 -7.35 5.25 15.85
CA LEU A 27 -7.71 6.66 15.77
C LEU A 27 -6.52 7.56 15.39
N PHE A 28 -5.38 6.98 15.01
CA PHE A 28 -4.25 7.75 14.50
C PHE A 28 -4.65 8.50 13.23
N ILE A 29 -4.15 9.72 13.07
CA ILE A 29 -4.44 10.61 11.94
C ILE A 29 -4.28 9.90 10.58
N PRO A 30 -3.18 9.18 10.28
CA PRO A 30 -3.06 8.44 9.02
C PRO A 30 -4.16 7.40 8.82
N ASN A 31 -4.60 6.71 9.88
CA ASN A 31 -5.65 5.68 9.77
C ASN A 31 -7.03 6.30 9.52
N LEU A 32 -7.32 7.47 10.10
CA LEU A 32 -8.53 8.23 9.81
C LEU A 32 -8.58 8.71 8.35
N ILE A 33 -7.44 9.13 7.79
CA ILE A 33 -7.31 9.44 6.37
C ILE A 33 -7.55 8.16 5.55
N GLY A 34 -6.96 7.03 5.93
CA GLY A 34 -7.19 5.73 5.31
C GLY A 34 -8.67 5.30 5.29
N TYR A 35 -9.41 5.48 6.38
CA TYR A 35 -10.86 5.20 6.39
C TYR A 35 -11.64 6.13 5.45
N SER A 36 -11.27 7.41 5.40
CA SER A 36 -11.86 8.37 4.46
C SER A 36 -11.60 7.94 3.01
N ARG A 37 -10.41 7.39 2.74
CA ARG A 37 -10.02 6.83 1.44
C ARG A 37 -10.91 5.64 1.05
N ILE A 38 -11.16 4.73 1.99
CA ILE A 38 -12.07 3.58 1.79
C ILE A 38 -13.48 4.07 1.44
N LEU A 39 -14.00 5.08 2.14
CA LEU A 39 -15.33 5.64 1.85
C LEU A 39 -15.38 6.28 0.45
N LEU A 40 -14.36 7.06 0.08
CA LEU A 40 -14.27 7.67 -1.25
C LEU A 40 -14.13 6.62 -2.37
N ALA A 41 -13.36 5.54 -2.12
CA ALA A 41 -13.25 4.42 -3.03
C ALA A 41 -14.61 3.70 -3.17
N GLY A 42 -15.28 3.38 -2.07
CA GLY A 42 -16.62 2.78 -2.11
C GLY A 42 -17.63 3.66 -2.88
N ALA A 43 -17.58 4.98 -2.67
CA ALA A 43 -18.41 5.92 -3.41
C ALA A 43 -18.05 5.97 -4.91
N SER A 44 -16.76 5.91 -5.28
CA SER A 44 -16.36 5.88 -6.68
C SER A 44 -16.84 4.59 -7.37
N LEU A 45 -16.72 3.44 -6.71
CA LEU A 45 -17.24 2.15 -7.18
C LEU A 45 -18.76 2.17 -7.36
N TYR A 46 -19.49 2.84 -6.46
CA TYR A 46 -20.93 3.01 -6.60
C TYR A 46 -21.29 3.74 -7.90
N TYR A 47 -20.64 4.86 -8.22
CA TYR A 47 -20.89 5.63 -9.45
C TYR A 47 -20.29 5.02 -10.73
N MET A 48 -19.52 3.94 -10.61
CA MET A 48 -18.67 3.41 -11.69
C MET A 48 -19.43 2.98 -12.94
N SER A 49 -20.65 2.45 -12.84
CA SER A 49 -21.36 1.95 -14.02
C SER A 49 -22.19 2.99 -14.77
N TYR A 50 -22.53 4.13 -14.14
CA TYR A 50 -23.51 5.07 -14.70
C TYR A 50 -23.08 6.55 -14.67
N HIS A 51 -22.10 6.95 -13.86
CA HIS A 51 -21.62 8.33 -13.79
C HIS A 51 -20.09 8.41 -13.80
N PRO A 52 -19.46 8.30 -14.98
CA PRO A 52 -18.00 8.23 -15.09
C PRO A 52 -17.24 9.46 -14.60
N HIS A 53 -17.83 10.66 -14.69
CA HIS A 53 -17.22 11.88 -14.15
C HIS A 53 -17.10 11.83 -12.62
N TYR A 54 -18.19 11.53 -11.90
CA TYR A 54 -18.18 11.44 -10.43
C TYR A 54 -17.29 10.30 -9.94
N CYS A 55 -17.35 9.13 -10.59
CA CYS A 55 -16.44 8.02 -10.30
C CYS A 55 -14.98 8.46 -10.42
N THR A 56 -14.60 9.10 -11.54
CA THR A 56 -13.22 9.53 -11.80
C THR A 56 -12.73 10.54 -10.76
N ILE A 57 -13.56 11.52 -10.39
CA ILE A 57 -13.21 12.53 -9.40
C ILE A 57 -13.02 11.88 -8.01
N LEU A 58 -13.98 11.09 -7.55
CA LEU A 58 -13.92 10.42 -6.25
C LEU A 58 -12.76 9.44 -6.16
N TYR A 59 -12.52 8.66 -7.23
CA TYR A 59 -11.39 7.75 -7.34
C TYR A 59 -10.06 8.52 -7.26
N SER A 60 -9.93 9.61 -8.01
CA SER A 60 -8.72 10.44 -8.01
C SER A 60 -8.44 11.05 -6.64
N PHE A 61 -9.47 11.56 -5.94
CA PHE A 61 -9.31 12.05 -4.58
C PHE A 61 -8.91 10.95 -3.60
N SER A 62 -9.50 9.76 -3.72
CA SER A 62 -9.10 8.59 -2.93
C SER A 62 -7.61 8.29 -3.14
N CYS A 63 -7.13 8.19 -4.39
CA CYS A 63 -5.71 7.97 -4.69
C CYS A 63 -4.78 9.11 -4.21
N LEU A 64 -5.24 10.36 -4.16
CA LEU A 64 -4.44 11.46 -3.63
C LEU A 64 -4.30 11.41 -2.10
N LEU A 65 -5.32 10.92 -1.39
CA LEU A 65 -5.28 10.75 0.05
C LEU A 65 -4.26 9.69 0.50
N ASP A 66 -3.94 8.71 -0.35
CA ASP A 66 -2.87 7.72 -0.11
C ASP A 66 -1.52 8.39 0.21
N ALA A 67 -1.09 9.32 -0.65
CA ALA A 67 0.16 10.04 -0.39
C ALA A 67 0.10 10.86 0.91
N LEU A 68 -1.09 11.34 1.29
CA LEU A 68 -1.32 12.15 2.48
C LEU A 68 -1.32 11.32 3.76
N ASP A 69 -1.88 10.10 3.76
CA ASP A 69 -1.82 9.22 4.94
C ASP A 69 -0.37 8.82 5.25
N GLY A 70 0.42 8.46 4.23
CA GLY A 70 1.83 8.13 4.41
C GLY A 70 2.65 9.33 4.85
N TYR A 71 2.35 10.53 4.33
CA TYR A 71 2.97 11.77 4.79
C TYR A 71 2.63 12.07 6.26
N ALA A 72 1.36 11.95 6.64
CA ALA A 72 0.90 12.13 8.03
C ALA A 72 1.55 11.11 8.97
N ALA A 73 1.62 9.84 8.58
CA ALA A 73 2.25 8.78 9.36
C ALA A 73 3.73 9.07 9.68
N ARG A 74 4.46 9.67 8.73
CA ARG A 74 5.87 10.08 8.93
C ARG A 74 5.99 11.38 9.73
N LYS A 75 5.14 12.36 9.45
CA LYS A 75 5.18 13.69 10.11
C LYS A 75 4.81 13.60 11.59
N PHE A 76 3.81 12.81 11.93
CA PHE A 76 3.33 12.65 13.30
C PHE A 76 3.96 11.46 14.03
N SER A 77 4.92 10.76 13.40
CA SER A 77 5.53 9.54 13.95
C SER A 77 4.49 8.46 14.33
N GLN A 78 3.39 8.40 13.60
CA GLN A 78 2.25 7.49 13.81
C GLN A 78 2.25 6.31 12.82
N SER A 79 3.44 5.90 12.35
CA SER A 79 3.58 4.76 11.44
C SER A 79 3.35 3.45 12.18
N THR A 80 2.39 2.65 11.73
CA THR A 80 2.03 1.38 12.39
C THR A 80 1.89 0.23 11.39
N LYS A 81 2.07 -1.00 11.85
CA LYS A 81 1.87 -2.21 11.02
C LYS A 81 0.42 -2.29 10.52
N PHE A 82 -0.55 -1.96 11.39
CA PHE A 82 -1.95 -1.89 11.02
C PHE A 82 -2.20 -0.89 9.89
N GLY A 83 -1.72 0.35 10.05
CA GLY A 83 -1.88 1.39 9.03
C GLY A 83 -1.26 1.00 7.69
N ALA A 84 -0.06 0.41 7.69
CA ALA A 84 0.59 -0.07 6.47
C ALA A 84 -0.19 -1.20 5.76
N VAL A 85 -0.78 -2.12 6.52
CA VAL A 85 -1.63 -3.19 5.94
C VAL A 85 -2.96 -2.62 5.44
N LEU A 86 -3.58 -1.70 6.20
CA LEU A 86 -4.82 -1.04 5.84
C LEU A 86 -4.68 -0.27 4.51
N ASP A 87 -3.61 0.50 4.39
CA ASP A 87 -3.23 1.21 3.17
C ASP A 87 -3.08 0.23 1.99
N MET A 88 -2.20 -0.78 2.14
CA MET A 88 -1.96 -1.78 1.10
C MET A 88 -3.26 -2.47 0.64
N VAL A 89 -4.09 -2.92 1.57
CA VAL A 89 -5.36 -3.60 1.25
C VAL A 89 -6.32 -2.67 0.54
N THR A 90 -6.43 -1.41 0.99
CA THR A 90 -7.34 -0.41 0.38
C THR A 90 -6.97 -0.14 -1.07
N ASP A 91 -5.68 0.04 -1.36
CA ASP A 91 -5.16 0.17 -2.72
C ASP A 91 -5.54 -1.03 -3.58
N ARG A 92 -5.23 -2.24 -3.11
CA ARG A 92 -5.42 -3.46 -3.88
C ARG A 92 -6.89 -3.70 -4.19
N CYS A 93 -7.77 -3.51 -3.21
CA CYS A 93 -9.21 -3.63 -3.40
C CYS A 93 -9.72 -2.63 -4.44
N THR A 94 -9.31 -1.36 -4.33
CA THR A 94 -9.76 -0.28 -5.22
C THR A 94 -9.36 -0.54 -6.68
N THR A 95 -8.09 -0.83 -6.93
CA THR A 95 -7.60 -1.16 -8.29
C THR A 95 -8.21 -2.47 -8.80
N SER A 96 -8.36 -3.50 -7.95
CA SER A 96 -8.97 -4.76 -8.38
C SER A 96 -10.43 -4.59 -8.80
N CYS A 97 -11.21 -3.79 -8.09
CA CYS A 97 -12.59 -3.48 -8.48
C CYS A 97 -12.65 -2.74 -9.82
N LEU A 98 -11.76 -1.79 -10.05
CA LEU A 98 -11.63 -1.10 -11.34
C LEU A 98 -11.28 -2.09 -12.47
N LEU A 99 -10.31 -2.98 -12.25
CA LEU A 99 -9.92 -4.01 -13.21
C LEU A 99 -11.06 -5.02 -13.47
N CYS A 100 -11.84 -5.38 -12.45
CA CYS A 100 -13.03 -6.22 -12.61
C CYS A 100 -14.06 -5.54 -13.53
N PHE A 101 -14.31 -4.24 -13.35
CA PHE A 101 -15.16 -3.49 -14.26
C PHE A 101 -14.59 -3.44 -15.68
N LEU A 102 -13.28 -3.20 -15.83
CA LEU A 102 -12.64 -3.23 -17.15
C LEU A 102 -12.75 -4.60 -17.83
N SER A 103 -12.72 -5.69 -17.06
CA SER A 103 -12.90 -7.04 -17.60
C SER A 103 -14.29 -7.26 -18.19
N SER A 104 -15.34 -6.65 -17.62
CA SER A 104 -16.69 -6.71 -18.18
C SER A 104 -16.90 -5.72 -19.32
N ALA A 105 -16.30 -4.53 -19.24
CA ALA A 105 -16.37 -3.50 -20.28
C ALA A 105 -15.59 -3.88 -21.56
N TYR A 106 -14.51 -4.64 -21.43
CA TYR A 106 -13.69 -5.11 -22.54
C TYR A 106 -13.54 -6.65 -22.54
N PRO A 107 -14.60 -7.41 -22.88
CA PRO A 107 -14.61 -8.88 -22.76
C PRO A 107 -13.48 -9.59 -23.51
N LYS A 108 -13.05 -9.03 -24.66
CA LYS A 108 -11.93 -9.57 -25.45
C LYS A 108 -10.60 -9.59 -24.69
N TRP A 109 -10.44 -8.68 -23.71
CA TRP A 109 -9.24 -8.52 -22.90
C TRP A 109 -9.45 -8.97 -21.44
N ALA A 110 -10.58 -9.61 -21.13
CA ALA A 110 -10.95 -9.99 -19.77
C ALA A 110 -9.88 -10.86 -19.08
N ILE A 111 -9.31 -11.83 -19.81
CA ILE A 111 -8.24 -12.71 -19.31
C ILE A 111 -7.01 -11.90 -18.88
N LEU A 112 -6.67 -10.83 -19.63
CA LEU A 112 -5.55 -9.97 -19.30
C LEU A 112 -5.83 -9.22 -17.99
N PHE A 113 -7.00 -8.62 -17.82
CA PHE A 113 -7.35 -7.93 -16.57
C PHE A 113 -7.43 -8.87 -15.36
N GLN A 114 -8.00 -10.06 -15.52
CA GLN A 114 -8.03 -11.10 -14.48
C GLN A 114 -6.62 -11.56 -14.09
N GLY A 115 -5.74 -11.72 -15.09
CA GLY A 115 -4.32 -12.01 -14.89
C GLY A 115 -3.60 -10.89 -14.13
N LEU A 116 -3.88 -9.62 -14.44
CA LEU A 116 -3.32 -8.47 -13.72
C LEU A 116 -3.77 -8.43 -12.26
N ILE A 117 -5.06 -8.68 -11.98
CA ILE A 117 -5.58 -8.77 -10.59
C ILE A 117 -4.83 -9.89 -9.84
N SER A 118 -4.72 -11.06 -10.46
CA SER A 118 -4.09 -12.23 -9.85
C SER A 118 -2.59 -12.00 -9.59
N LEU A 119 -1.88 -11.41 -10.55
CA LEU A 119 -0.46 -11.06 -10.42
C LEU A 119 -0.24 -10.06 -9.28
N ASP A 120 -1.07 -9.01 -9.23
CA ASP A 120 -0.91 -7.95 -8.25
C ASP A 120 -1.19 -8.45 -6.83
N LEU A 121 -2.28 -9.19 -6.62
CA LEU A 121 -2.61 -9.82 -5.34
C LEU A 121 -1.55 -10.83 -4.91
N ALA A 122 -1.15 -11.76 -5.79
CA ALA A 122 -0.14 -12.78 -5.46
C ALA A 122 1.21 -12.15 -5.10
N SER A 123 1.66 -11.16 -5.89
CA SER A 123 2.94 -10.48 -5.66
C SER A 123 2.98 -9.75 -4.32
N HIS A 124 1.93 -9.00 -3.98
CA HIS A 124 1.87 -8.27 -2.71
C HIS A 124 1.68 -9.20 -1.51
N TYR A 125 0.85 -10.22 -1.65
CA TYR A 125 0.62 -11.20 -0.58
C TYR A 125 1.90 -11.94 -0.22
N MET A 126 2.61 -12.50 -1.22
CA MET A 126 3.90 -13.16 -0.98
C MET A 126 4.93 -12.19 -0.42
N HIS A 127 5.00 -10.96 -0.93
CA HIS A 127 5.95 -9.96 -0.44
C HIS A 127 5.69 -9.55 1.01
N MET A 128 4.42 -9.40 1.39
CA MET A 128 4.00 -9.09 2.76
C MET A 128 4.39 -10.23 3.70
N TYR A 129 4.08 -11.48 3.36
CA TYR A 129 4.47 -12.64 4.17
C TYR A 129 5.99 -12.76 4.32
N ALA A 130 6.74 -12.63 3.23
CA ALA A 130 8.20 -12.65 3.27
C ALA A 130 8.78 -11.52 4.15
N SER A 131 8.13 -10.36 4.18
CA SER A 131 8.56 -9.22 5.00
C SER A 131 8.23 -9.40 6.48
N LEU A 132 7.10 -10.04 6.81
CA LEU A 132 6.70 -10.35 8.18
C LEU A 132 7.58 -11.45 8.79
N ASP A 133 7.89 -12.51 8.03
CA ASP A 133 8.76 -13.60 8.47
C ASP A 133 10.17 -13.09 8.81
N ARG A 134 10.70 -12.19 7.97
CA ARG A 134 11.96 -11.47 8.24
C ARG A 134 11.92 -10.59 9.48
N GLY A 135 10.76 -10.06 9.85
CA GLY A 135 10.58 -9.23 11.04
C GLY A 135 10.44 -10.04 12.34
N ALA A 136 10.04 -11.31 12.26
CA ALA A 136 9.95 -12.23 13.39
C ALA A 136 11.29 -12.93 13.68
N GLY A 137 12.13 -13.12 12.65
CA GLY A 137 13.49 -13.63 12.78
C GLY A 137 14.49 -12.57 13.22
N SER A 138 14.74 -12.49 14.53
CA SER A 138 15.77 -11.63 15.14
C SER A 138 17.11 -11.64 14.36
N HIS A 139 17.52 -10.45 13.89
CA HIS A 139 18.90 -10.06 13.53
C HIS A 139 19.83 -11.17 12.98
N LYS A 140 19.56 -11.72 11.79
CA LYS A 140 20.65 -12.29 10.96
C LYS A 140 20.57 -11.80 9.52
N LYS A 141 21.65 -11.14 9.14
CA LYS A 141 21.97 -10.49 7.86
C LYS A 141 21.52 -11.31 6.64
N VAL A 142 20.40 -10.91 6.04
CA VAL A 142 20.13 -11.13 4.59
C VAL A 142 19.99 -9.77 3.90
N GLU A 143 20.86 -8.82 4.28
CA GLU A 143 21.19 -7.72 3.38
C GLU A 143 22.15 -8.25 2.32
N LYS A 144 21.59 -8.67 1.17
CA LYS A 144 22.14 -8.47 -0.18
C LYS A 144 21.62 -9.52 -1.13
N LYS A 145 20.43 -9.27 -1.68
CA LYS A 145 20.17 -9.39 -3.13
C LYS A 145 18.81 -8.78 -3.52
N ARG A 146 18.49 -7.59 -2.98
CA ARG A 146 17.46 -6.77 -3.62
C ARG A 146 18.04 -6.35 -4.97
N SER A 147 17.50 -6.85 -6.09
CA SER A 147 18.03 -6.43 -7.41
C SER A 147 18.00 -4.91 -7.51
N ARG A 148 18.98 -4.33 -8.22
CA ARG A 148 19.17 -2.88 -8.35
C ARG A 148 17.89 -2.15 -8.76
N VAL A 149 17.08 -2.77 -9.62
CA VAL A 149 15.78 -2.26 -10.08
C VAL A 149 14.75 -2.16 -8.95
N LEU A 150 14.60 -3.22 -8.14
CA LEU A 150 13.66 -3.22 -7.03
C LEU A 150 14.12 -2.28 -5.90
N ASN A 151 15.44 -2.14 -5.71
CA ASN A 151 15.94 -1.18 -4.74
C ASN A 151 15.66 0.25 -5.20
N LEU A 152 15.95 0.60 -6.46
CA LEU A 152 15.65 1.92 -7.00
C LEU A 152 14.16 2.28 -6.92
N TYR A 153 13.29 1.32 -7.25
CA TYR A 153 11.84 1.49 -7.22
C TYR A 153 11.31 1.89 -5.83
N TYR A 154 11.80 1.23 -4.78
CA TYR A 154 11.34 1.45 -3.41
C TYR A 154 12.19 2.40 -2.57
N SER A 155 13.43 2.68 -2.97
CA SER A 155 14.31 3.62 -2.26
C SER A 155 13.93 5.07 -2.54
N ASN A 156 13.22 5.35 -3.64
CA ASN A 156 12.82 6.69 -3.99
C ASN A 156 11.28 6.80 -4.02
N ASN A 157 10.72 7.42 -2.98
CA ASN A 157 9.27 7.64 -2.84
C ASN A 157 8.67 8.36 -4.06
N LYS A 158 9.44 9.20 -4.77
CA LYS A 158 8.97 9.88 -5.99
C LYS A 158 8.80 8.89 -7.14
N ILE A 159 9.73 7.95 -7.31
CA ILE A 159 9.64 6.91 -8.35
C ILE A 159 8.46 5.99 -8.04
N LEU A 160 8.34 5.54 -6.79
CA LEU A 160 7.21 4.72 -6.34
C LEU A 160 5.88 5.41 -6.65
N PHE A 161 5.72 6.67 -6.24
CA PHE A 161 4.51 7.45 -6.48
C PHE A 161 4.21 7.62 -7.97
N VAL A 162 5.21 7.98 -8.79
CA VAL A 162 5.01 8.16 -10.24
C VAL A 162 4.55 6.86 -10.91
N PHE A 163 5.17 5.73 -10.57
CA PHE A 163 4.76 4.44 -11.12
C PHE A 163 3.36 4.03 -10.67
N CYS A 164 3.00 4.27 -9.40
CA CYS A 164 1.65 4.00 -8.92
C CYS A 164 0.62 4.92 -9.57
N ALA A 165 0.86 6.23 -9.58
CA ALA A 165 -0.02 7.21 -10.21
C ALA A 165 -0.21 6.94 -11.70
N ALA A 166 0.86 6.66 -12.44
CA ALA A 166 0.76 6.35 -13.87
C ALA A 166 -0.01 5.05 -14.14
N ASN A 167 0.15 4.02 -13.29
CA ASN A 167 -0.62 2.80 -13.38
C ASN A 167 -2.11 3.03 -13.15
N GLU A 168 -2.47 3.77 -12.09
CA GLU A 168 -3.87 4.11 -11.82
C GLU A 168 -4.45 4.99 -12.93
N LEU A 169 -3.70 5.97 -13.41
CA LEU A 169 -4.13 6.83 -14.54
C LEU A 169 -4.36 6.04 -15.81
N PHE A 170 -3.53 5.02 -16.10
CA PHE A 170 -3.73 4.15 -17.25
C PHE A 170 -5.08 3.41 -17.17
N PHE A 171 -5.37 2.77 -16.03
CA PHE A 171 -6.63 2.05 -15.85
C PHE A 171 -7.83 2.98 -15.81
N LEU A 172 -7.69 4.17 -15.21
CA LEU A 172 -8.74 5.18 -15.17
C LEU A 172 -9.03 5.76 -16.57
N ALA A 173 -8.00 5.94 -17.40
CA ALA A 173 -8.15 6.33 -18.80
C ALA A 173 -8.86 5.24 -19.61
N MET A 174 -8.47 3.97 -19.46
CA MET A 174 -9.17 2.83 -20.07
C MET A 174 -10.64 2.75 -19.62
N TYR A 175 -10.91 3.07 -18.36
CA TYR A 175 -12.26 3.14 -17.82
C TYR A 175 -13.08 4.24 -18.49
N LEU A 176 -12.54 5.45 -18.60
CA LEU A 176 -13.23 6.53 -19.31
C LEU A 176 -13.49 6.18 -20.78
N LEU A 177 -12.52 5.59 -21.46
CA LEU A 177 -12.66 5.13 -22.85
C LEU A 177 -13.73 4.04 -23.04
N SER A 178 -14.18 3.38 -21.97
CA SER A 178 -15.27 2.40 -22.06
C SER A 178 -16.63 3.06 -22.29
N PHE A 179 -16.76 4.38 -22.07
CA PHE A 179 -18.00 5.12 -22.30
C PHE A 179 -17.95 5.87 -23.65
N PRO A 180 -19.04 5.82 -24.45
CA PRO A 180 -19.09 6.46 -25.77
C PRO A 180 -18.75 7.94 -25.79
N GLN A 181 -19.12 8.66 -24.73
CA GLN A 181 -18.87 10.11 -24.58
C GLN A 181 -17.38 10.49 -24.52
N PHE A 182 -16.49 9.54 -24.23
CA PHE A 182 -15.04 9.78 -24.20
C PHE A 182 -14.30 9.05 -25.31
N SER A 183 -14.90 8.04 -25.95
CA SER A 183 -14.28 7.26 -27.03
C SER A 183 -14.70 7.68 -28.44
N SER A 184 -15.66 8.60 -28.57
CA SER A 184 -16.15 9.10 -29.87
C SER A 184 -15.07 9.76 -30.74
N GLU A 185 -14.10 10.43 -30.13
CA GLU A 185 -12.96 11.04 -30.82
C GLU A 185 -11.69 10.22 -30.58
N ILE A 186 -11.04 9.77 -31.66
CA ILE A 186 -9.83 8.92 -31.65
C ILE A 186 -8.62 9.59 -30.98
N HIS A 187 -8.71 10.89 -30.64
CA HIS A 187 -7.69 11.65 -29.93
C HIS A 187 -8.23 12.43 -28.73
N SER A 188 -9.32 11.96 -28.13
CA SER A 188 -9.79 12.52 -26.86
C SER A 188 -8.69 12.45 -25.79
N TRP A 189 -8.76 13.35 -24.79
CA TRP A 189 -7.73 13.41 -23.74
C TRP A 189 -7.48 12.07 -23.00
N PRO A 190 -8.47 11.16 -22.79
CA PRO A 190 -8.20 9.86 -22.19
C PRO A 190 -7.31 8.97 -23.06
N TRP A 191 -7.40 9.05 -24.40
CA TRP A 191 -6.48 8.34 -25.29
C TRP A 191 -5.04 8.81 -25.09
N VAL A 192 -4.83 10.13 -25.01
CA VAL A 192 -3.49 10.72 -24.77
C VAL A 192 -2.94 10.24 -23.43
N VAL A 193 -3.75 10.27 -22.38
CA VAL A 193 -3.35 9.78 -21.04
C VAL A 193 -3.02 8.29 -21.07
N ALA A 194 -3.86 7.46 -21.70
CA ALA A 194 -3.64 6.02 -21.81
C ALA A 194 -2.32 5.70 -22.53
N ILE A 195 -2.05 6.34 -23.67
CA ILE A 195 -0.81 6.14 -24.44
C ILE A 195 0.41 6.60 -23.64
N ALA A 196 0.34 7.77 -23.00
CA ALA A 196 1.46 8.32 -22.23
C ALA A 196 1.80 7.47 -20.99
N THR A 197 0.80 6.87 -20.35
CA THR A 197 0.96 6.10 -19.10
C THR A 197 1.19 4.61 -19.32
N PHE A 198 0.81 4.08 -20.49
CA PHE A 198 0.95 2.65 -20.81
C PHE A 198 2.36 2.08 -20.62
N PRO A 199 3.47 2.73 -21.07
CA PRO A 199 4.81 2.19 -20.87
C PRO A 199 5.17 2.03 -19.38
N ILE A 200 4.72 2.96 -18.54
CA ILE A 200 4.97 2.92 -17.09
C ILE A 200 4.11 1.85 -16.44
N CYS A 201 2.84 1.70 -16.86
CA CYS A 201 1.98 0.61 -16.41
C CYS A 201 2.60 -0.75 -16.74
N ALA A 202 3.03 -0.97 -17.99
CA ALA A 202 3.70 -2.21 -18.41
C ALA A 202 4.98 -2.49 -17.59
N ALA A 203 5.80 -1.46 -17.35
CA ALA A 203 6.98 -1.58 -16.49
C ALA A 203 6.61 -1.93 -15.05
N LYS A 204 5.51 -1.38 -14.50
CA LYS A 204 5.01 -1.74 -13.17
C LYS A 204 4.57 -3.20 -13.10
N GLN A 205 3.88 -3.72 -14.12
CA GLN A 205 3.48 -5.13 -14.15
C GLN A 205 4.69 -6.07 -14.19
N TRP A 206 5.74 -5.70 -14.92
CA TRP A 206 7.01 -6.41 -14.85
C TRP A 206 7.65 -6.38 -13.44
N ILE A 207 7.62 -5.22 -12.78
CA ILE A 207 8.10 -5.09 -11.38
C ILE A 207 7.31 -6.00 -10.45
N ASN A 208 5.98 -6.09 -10.61
CA ASN A 208 5.13 -6.99 -9.83
C ASN A 208 5.56 -8.47 -10.01
N VAL A 209 5.88 -8.92 -11.22
CA VAL A 209 6.43 -10.27 -11.45
C VAL A 209 7.76 -10.47 -10.72
N VAL A 210 8.69 -9.52 -10.88
CA VAL A 210 10.01 -9.59 -10.24
C VAL A 210 9.92 -9.59 -8.71
N GLN A 211 8.98 -8.84 -8.15
CA GLN A 211 8.70 -8.80 -6.73
C GLN A 211 8.19 -10.15 -6.23
N MET A 212 7.24 -10.76 -6.94
CA MET A 212 6.67 -12.08 -6.59
C MET A 212 7.75 -13.16 -6.56
N VAL A 213 8.55 -13.28 -7.62
CA VAL A 213 9.62 -14.29 -7.73
C VAL A 213 10.63 -14.14 -6.58
N LYS A 214 11.02 -12.91 -6.24
CA LYS A 214 11.95 -12.67 -5.13
C LYS A 214 11.36 -12.94 -3.77
N ALA A 215 10.08 -12.63 -3.57
CA ALA A 215 9.39 -12.98 -2.35
C ALA A 215 9.36 -14.51 -2.17
N ALA A 216 9.06 -15.24 -3.24
CA ALA A 216 9.08 -16.71 -3.26
C ALA A 216 10.47 -17.27 -2.90
N VAL A 217 11.52 -16.80 -3.56
CA VAL A 217 12.90 -17.21 -3.27
C VAL A 217 13.27 -16.91 -1.82
N SER A 218 12.92 -15.72 -1.31
CA SER A 218 13.21 -15.38 0.07
C SER A 218 12.51 -16.27 1.09
N LEU A 219 11.27 -16.68 0.83
CA LEU A 219 10.54 -17.58 1.72
C LEU A 219 11.20 -18.96 1.72
N ALA A 220 11.52 -19.50 0.53
CA ALA A 220 12.22 -20.78 0.40
C ALA A 220 13.60 -20.78 1.08
N GLU A 221 14.36 -19.68 0.98
CA GLU A 221 15.62 -19.51 1.72
C GLU A 221 15.39 -19.53 3.23
N GLY A 222 14.35 -18.85 3.72
CA GLY A 222 13.94 -18.89 5.13
C GLY A 222 13.62 -20.30 5.63
N ASP A 223 12.84 -21.06 4.87
CA ASP A 223 12.48 -22.45 5.17
C ASP A 223 13.72 -23.35 5.24
N LEU A 224 14.66 -23.20 4.29
CA LEU A 224 15.92 -23.94 4.28
C LEU A 224 16.78 -23.62 5.51
N GLU A 225 16.84 -22.37 5.94
CA GLU A 225 17.57 -21.98 7.15
C GLU A 225 16.94 -22.54 8.42
N GLN A 226 15.60 -22.51 8.53
CA GLN A 226 14.90 -23.11 9.67
C GLN A 226 15.15 -24.62 9.72
N ARG A 227 15.06 -25.31 8.59
CA ARG A 227 15.34 -26.75 8.49
C ARG A 227 16.78 -27.10 8.87
N ARG A 228 17.76 -26.29 8.47
CA ARG A 228 19.17 -26.48 8.88
C ARG A 228 19.40 -26.30 10.38
N LYS A 229 18.60 -25.48 11.06
CA LYS A 229 18.68 -25.30 12.53
C LYS A 229 18.02 -26.44 13.30
N SER A 230 17.10 -27.17 12.66
CA SER A 230 16.40 -28.31 13.27
C SER A 230 17.09 -29.67 13.06
N LEU A 231 18.10 -29.72 12.20
CA LEU A 231 18.97 -30.89 11.97
C LEU A 231 20.22 -30.77 12.86
#